data_AF-A0A8F7ICD8-F1
#
_entry.id   AF-A0A8F7ICD8-F1
#
_cell.length_a   1.000
_cell.length_b   1.000
_cell.length_c   1.000
_cell.angle_alpha   90.00
_cell.angle_beta   90.00
_cell.angle_gamma   90.00
#
_symmetry.space_group_name_H-M   'P 1'
#
loop_
_entity.id
_entity.type
_entity.pdbx_description
1 polymer ?
#
loop_
_entity_poly.entity_id
_entity_poly.type
_entity_poly.pdbx_seq_one_letter_code
_entity_poly.pdbx_strand_id
1 'polypeptide(L)'
;MSKIKQTDITKLSQLEKQIAQLKEQKKKQEEQLSNKIGGYFLNKLDLNMINSSDELYKIMDKVIGEFNKDIEQNSSNENKENLTEDKIN
;
A
#
# COMPACT_ATOMS: atom_id res chain seq x y z
N MET A 1 13.70 -10.53 39.76
CA MET A 1 13.96 -10.21 38.34
C MET A 1 13.29 -11.28 37.50
N SER A 2 12.34 -10.91 36.64
CA SER A 2 11.65 -11.89 35.77
C SER A 2 12.60 -12.29 34.64
N LYS A 3 12.95 -13.58 34.56
CA LYS A 3 13.78 -14.10 33.46
C LYS A 3 12.89 -14.18 32.22
N ILE A 4 13.29 -13.50 31.14
CA ILE A 4 12.65 -13.64 29.81
C ILE A 4 12.64 -15.13 29.48
N LYS A 5 11.47 -15.68 29.17
CA LYS A 5 11.36 -17.10 28.84
C LYS A 5 11.83 -17.28 27.39
N GLN A 6 12.46 -18.41 27.09
CA GLN A 6 12.90 -18.75 25.73
C GLN A 6 11.76 -18.68 24.70
N THR A 7 10.53 -18.93 25.14
CA THR A 7 9.29 -18.76 24.38
C THR A 7 9.06 -17.32 23.91
N ASP A 8 9.45 -16.33 24.70
CA ASP A 8 9.26 -14.91 24.37
C ASP A 8 10.25 -14.49 23.26
N ILE A 9 11.47 -15.04 23.28
CA ILE A 9 12.49 -14.81 22.26
C ILE A 9 12.07 -15.41 20.92
N THR A 10 11.50 -16.63 20.92
CA THR A 10 11.01 -17.27 19.68
C THR A 10 9.85 -16.50 19.05
N LYS A 11 8.91 -15.99 19.87
CA LYS A 11 7.81 -15.13 19.39
C LYS A 11 8.33 -13.84 18.76
N LEU A 12 9.31 -13.19 19.36
CA LEU A 12 9.94 -11.99 18.79
C LEU A 12 10.59 -12.26 17.44
N SER A 13 11.36 -13.35 17.32
CA SER A 13 11.98 -13.74 16.04
C SER A 13 10.95 -14.03 14.94
N GLN A 14 9.78 -14.58 15.31
CA GLN A 14 8.70 -14.82 14.37
C GLN A 14 8.04 -13.51 13.89
N LEU A 15 7.85 -12.55 14.79
CA LEU A 15 7.35 -11.22 14.44
C LEU A 15 8.32 -10.48 13.50
N GLU A 16 9.62 -10.55 13.74
CA GLU A 16 10.63 -9.93 12.85
C GLU A 16 10.55 -10.50 11.43
N LYS A 17 10.39 -11.82 11.29
CA LYS A 17 10.21 -12.47 9.98
C LYS A 17 8.93 -12.00 9.28
N GLN A 18 7.82 -11.89 10.00
CA GLN A 18 6.56 -11.40 9.44
C GLN A 18 6.68 -9.94 9.00
N ILE A 19 7.32 -9.08 9.79
CA ILE A 19 7.58 -7.68 9.43
C ILE A 19 8.42 -7.58 8.17
N ALA A 20 9.46 -8.41 8.02
CA ALA A 20 10.28 -8.43 6.82
C ALA A 20 9.48 -8.81 5.57
N GLN A 21 8.63 -9.83 5.65
CA GLN A 21 7.75 -10.26 4.57
C GLN A 21 6.75 -9.17 4.18
N LEU A 22 6.11 -8.52 5.16
CA LEU A 22 5.18 -7.42 4.92
C LEU A 22 5.86 -6.22 4.23
N LYS A 23 7.09 -5.89 4.63
CA LYS A 23 7.88 -4.83 3.96
C LYS A 23 8.16 -5.16 2.51
N GLU A 24 8.51 -6.41 2.20
CA GLU A 24 8.77 -6.84 0.82
C GLU A 24 7.50 -6.80 -0.03
N GLN A 25 6.37 -7.27 0.51
CA GLN A 25 5.07 -7.20 -0.16
C GLN A 25 4.66 -5.77 -0.44
N LYS A 26 4.78 -4.87 0.56
CA LYS A 26 4.50 -3.44 0.40
C LYS A 26 5.32 -2.83 -0.73
N LYS A 27 6.63 -3.11 -0.79
CA LYS A 27 7.50 -2.61 -1.86
C LYS A 27 7.04 -3.05 -3.25
N LYS A 28 6.65 -4.32 -3.40
CA LYS A 28 6.11 -4.85 -4.66
C LYS A 28 4.79 -4.18 -5.05
N GLN A 29 3.91 -3.94 -4.08
CA GLN A 29 2.65 -3.22 -4.31
C GLN A 29 2.87 -1.77 -4.74
N GLU A 30 3.82 -1.06 -4.10
CA GLU A 30 4.19 0.31 -4.47
C GLU A 30 4.74 0.38 -5.91
N GLU A 31 5.59 -0.56 -6.29
CA GLU A 31 6.14 -0.65 -7.66
C GLU A 31 5.03 -0.92 -8.70
N GLN A 32 4.14 -1.87 -8.40
CA GLN A 32 2.99 -2.15 -9.26
C GLN A 32 2.05 -0.95 -9.39
N LEU A 33 1.78 -0.25 -8.30
CA LEU A 33 0.94 0.95 -8.30
C LEU A 33 1.60 2.07 -9.10
N SER A 34 2.88 2.33 -8.90
CA SER A 34 3.67 3.31 -9.65
C SER A 34 3.60 3.04 -11.16
N ASN A 35 3.82 1.77 -11.57
CA ASN A 35 3.72 1.38 -12.97
C ASN A 35 2.32 1.59 -13.56
N LYS A 36 1.26 1.31 -12.80
CA LYS A 36 -0.12 1.56 -13.22
C LYS A 36 -0.42 3.05 -13.38
N ILE A 37 -0.02 3.87 -12.39
CA ILE A 37 -0.20 5.33 -12.41
C ILE A 37 0.56 5.92 -13.60
N GLY A 38 1.83 5.55 -13.77
CA GLY A 38 2.67 6.02 -14.87
C GLY A 38 2.10 5.63 -16.23
N GLY A 39 1.70 4.37 -16.40
CA GLY A 39 1.08 3.91 -17.65
C GLY A 39 -0.22 4.64 -17.97
N TYR A 40 -1.08 4.85 -16.97
CA TYR A 40 -2.31 5.62 -17.14
C TYR A 40 -2.05 7.09 -17.49
N PHE A 41 -1.08 7.72 -16.82
CA PHE A 41 -0.67 9.09 -17.11
C PHE A 41 -0.18 9.24 -18.54
N LEU A 42 0.72 8.35 -18.99
CA LEU A 42 1.23 8.37 -20.36
C LEU A 42 0.13 8.15 -21.40
N ASN A 43 -0.85 7.29 -21.12
CA ASN A 43 -2.00 7.10 -22.02
C ASN A 43 -2.92 8.32 -22.11
N LYS A 44 -2.97 9.17 -21.08
CA LYS A 44 -3.76 10.40 -21.05
C LYS A 44 -3.00 11.62 -21.56
N LEU A 45 -1.67 11.50 -21.68
CA LEU A 45 -0.80 12.59 -22.06
C LEU A 45 -0.69 12.65 -23.58
N ASP A 46 -1.33 13.67 -24.17
CA ASP A 46 -1.16 14.03 -25.58
C ASP A 46 -0.28 15.27 -25.70
N LEU A 47 0.98 15.04 -26.08
CA LEU A 47 1.98 16.10 -26.23
C LEU A 47 1.60 17.14 -27.29
N ASN A 48 0.77 16.78 -28.26
CA ASN A 48 0.38 17.71 -29.33
C ASN A 48 -0.73 18.66 -28.89
N MET A 49 -1.51 18.31 -27.86
CA MET A 49 -2.53 19.19 -27.30
C MET A 49 -2.02 20.05 -26.14
N ILE A 50 -0.90 19.67 -25.52
CA ILE A 50 -0.33 20.39 -24.37
C ILE A 50 0.36 21.66 -24.86
N ASN A 51 -0.30 22.80 -24.67
CA ASN A 51 0.22 24.12 -25.01
C ASN A 51 0.73 24.89 -23.80
N SER A 52 0.55 24.35 -22.59
CA SER A 52 1.01 24.97 -21.34
C SER A 52 1.23 23.95 -20.22
N SER A 53 2.03 24.35 -19.23
CA SER A 53 2.23 23.56 -18.01
C SER A 53 0.94 23.36 -17.20
N ASP A 54 -0.02 24.30 -17.29
CA ASP A 54 -1.30 24.20 -16.58
C ASP A 54 -2.14 23.02 -17.06
N GLU A 55 -2.06 22.67 -18.34
CA GLU A 55 -2.74 21.50 -18.89
C GLU A 55 -2.12 20.19 -18.39
N LEU A 56 -0.79 20.16 -18.21
CA LEU A 56 -0.11 19.04 -17.57
C LEU A 56 -0.55 18.85 -16.12
N TYR A 57 -0.66 19.93 -15.34
CA TYR A 57 -1.17 19.86 -13.96
C TYR A 57 -2.61 19.35 -13.92
N LYS A 58 -3.49 19.79 -14.82
CA LYS A 58 -4.87 19.27 -14.92
C LYS A 58 -4.92 17.78 -15.24
N ILE A 59 -4.00 17.28 -16.06
CA ILE A 59 -3.89 15.84 -16.35
C ILE A 59 -3.42 15.10 -15.11
N MET A 60 -2.39 15.59 -14.42
CA MET A 60 -1.90 15.01 -13.17
C MET A 60 -2.99 14.95 -12.10
N ASP A 61 -3.74 16.04 -11.89
CA ASP A 61 -4.84 16.09 -10.92
C ASP A 61 -5.92 15.05 -11.22
N LYS A 62 -6.27 14.87 -12.51
CA LYS A 62 -7.21 13.81 -12.92
C LYS A 62 -6.66 12.43 -12.63
N VAL A 63 -5.39 12.16 -12.94
CA VAL A 63 -4.76 10.87 -12.63
C VAL A 63 -4.78 10.61 -11.12
N ILE A 64 -4.36 11.58 -10.30
CA ILE A 64 -4.38 11.46 -8.84
C ILE A 64 -5.80 11.21 -8.34
N GLY A 65 -6.78 11.95 -8.87
CA GLY A 65 -8.20 11.77 -8.53
C GLY A 65 -8.72 10.38 -8.85
N GLU A 66 -8.43 9.83 -10.04
CA GLU A 66 -8.86 8.47 -10.40
C GLU A 66 -8.28 7.40 -9.49
N PHE A 67 -7.00 7.51 -9.10
CA PHE A 67 -6.33 6.51 -8.26
C PHE A 67 -6.61 6.67 -6.76
N ASN A 68 -7.11 7.83 -6.33
CA ASN A 68 -7.51 8.07 -4.94
C ASN A 68 -8.99 7.76 -4.65
N LYS A 69 -9.85 7.66 -5.68
CA LYS A 69 -11.30 7.39 -5.52
C LYS A 69 -11.62 6.11 -4.75
N ASP A 70 -10.75 5.10 -4.82
CA ASP A 70 -10.96 3.81 -4.14
C ASP A 70 -10.54 3.83 -2.65
N ILE A 71 -9.83 4.86 -2.19
CA ILE A 71 -9.38 4.97 -0.79
C ILE A 71 -10.54 5.41 0.11
N GLU A 72 -11.45 6.25 -0.37
CA GLU A 72 -12.62 6.68 0.41
C GLU A 72 -13.65 5.55 0.61
N GLN A 73 -13.82 4.64 -0.37
CA GLN A 73 -14.80 3.54 -0.25
C GLN A 73 -14.33 2.34 0.57
N ASN A 74 -13.01 2.09 0.68
CA ASN A 74 -12.48 0.95 1.42
C ASN A 74 -12.28 1.21 2.92
N SER A 75 -12.38 2.46 3.36
CA SER A 75 -12.31 2.81 4.79
C SER A 75 -13.43 2.19 5.65
N SER A 76 -14.50 1.70 5.03
CA SER A 76 -15.64 1.08 5.72
C SER A 76 -15.57 -0.45 5.82
N ASN A 77 -14.58 -1.14 5.23
CA ASN A 77 -14.62 -2.62 5.11
C ASN A 77 -13.34 -3.39 5.51
N GLU A 78 -12.33 -2.73 6.07
CA GLU A 78 -11.09 -3.41 6.55
C GLU A 78 -11.00 -3.60 8.08
N ASN A 79 -12.14 -3.59 8.79
CA ASN A 79 -12.21 -4.11 10.17
C ASN A 79 -12.94 -5.46 10.23
N LYS A 80 -12.46 -6.43 9.43
CA LYS A 80 -12.51 -7.83 9.87
C LYS A 80 -11.10 -8.23 10.26
N GLU A 81 -10.71 -7.75 11.44
CA GLU A 81 -9.76 -8.44 12.31
C GLU A 81 -10.18 -9.92 12.34
N ASN A 82 -9.57 -10.73 11.49
CA ASN A 82 -9.54 -12.17 11.68
C ASN A 82 -8.43 -12.42 12.73
N LEU A 83 -8.63 -11.88 13.93
CA LEU A 83 -8.01 -12.41 15.13
C LEU A 83 -8.79 -13.68 15.45
N THR A 84 -8.46 -14.76 14.74
CA THR A 84 -8.66 -16.08 15.32
C THR A 84 -7.77 -16.09 16.56
N GLU A 85 -8.38 -15.78 17.71
CA GLU A 85 -7.89 -16.11 19.04
C GLU A 85 -7.81 -17.65 19.12
N ASP A 86 -6.87 -18.24 18.39
CA ASP A 86 -6.55 -19.65 18.52
C ASP A 86 -5.88 -19.84 19.88
N LYS A 87 -6.75 -20.16 20.86
CA LYS A 87 -6.53 -21.08 21.98
C LYS A 87 -5.11 -21.05 22.53
N ILE A 88 -4.84 -20.06 23.38
CA ILE A 88 -3.82 -20.23 24.42
C ILE A 88 -4.49 -20.98 25.56
N ASN A 89 -4.41 -22.32 25.50
CA ASN A 89 -4.65 -23.21 26.63
C ASN A 89 -3.31 -23.80 27.05
#